data_AF-A0A2Z4J637-F1
#
_entry.id   AF-A0A2Z4J637-F1
#
_cell.length_a   1.000
_cell.length_b   1.000
_cell.length_c   1.000
_cell.angle_alpha   90.00
_cell.angle_beta   90.00
_cell.angle_gamma   90.00
#
_symmetry.space_group_name_H-M   'P 1'
#
loop_
_entity.id
_entity.type
_entity.pdbx_description
1 polymer ?
#
loop_
_entity_poly.entity_id
_entity_poly.type
_entity_poly.pdbx_seq_one_letter_code
_entity_poly.pdbx_strand_id
1 'polypeptide(L)'
;MSSNALMTFKSHIGGKNADVAIHHDRVEWARARGMSAKKLTAGLLTGGASLLATGVRSSDAGTEMIPVRSISSVVTKRDGLMFTKVVVVASGNTIEFRVPHDAAPGIKSLLTDLVLGKVPAPDQAAPPAASPAPAAAPAPQTSTPVEQLRQLAELRDAGILSEEEFAAKKAEILARM
;
A
#
# COMPACT_ATOMS: atom_id res chain seq x y z
N MET A 1 -12.25 3.27 -6.01
CA MET A 1 -10.97 3.08 -5.31
C MET A 1 -10.28 1.92 -5.98
N SER A 2 -9.28 2.21 -6.82
CA SER A 2 -8.64 1.21 -7.68
C SER A 2 -7.77 0.27 -6.84
N SER A 3 -8.39 -0.77 -6.29
CA SER A 3 -7.71 -1.82 -5.52
C SER A 3 -6.94 -2.73 -6.46
N ASN A 4 -5.67 -2.40 -6.73
CA ASN A 4 -4.76 -3.31 -7.42
C ASN A 4 -4.24 -4.37 -6.43
N ALA A 5 -5.14 -5.26 -6.01
CA ALA A 5 -4.77 -6.40 -5.19
C ALA A 5 -3.95 -7.38 -6.04
N LEU A 6 -2.74 -7.71 -5.58
CA LEU A 6 -1.87 -8.70 -6.19
C LEU A 6 -2.46 -10.10 -6.10
N MET A 7 -3.14 -10.40 -4.99
CA MET A 7 -3.75 -11.70 -4.76
C MET A 7 -4.89 -11.58 -3.76
N THR A 8 -5.97 -12.29 -4.03
CA THR A 8 -7.11 -12.42 -3.11
C THR A 8 -7.40 -13.88 -2.82
N PHE A 9 -7.72 -14.21 -1.58
CA PHE A 9 -8.05 -15.58 -1.18
C PHE A 9 -8.98 -15.61 0.03
N LYS A 10 -9.69 -16.73 0.17
CA LYS A 10 -10.47 -17.00 1.38
C LYS A 10 -9.61 -17.67 2.43
N SER A 11 -9.70 -17.18 3.66
CA SER A 11 -9.00 -17.70 4.82
C SER A 11 -9.96 -17.98 5.95
N HIS A 12 -9.58 -18.89 6.85
CA HIS A 12 -10.27 -19.08 8.12
C HIS A 12 -9.41 -18.53 9.26
N ILE A 13 -9.86 -17.43 9.88
CA ILE A 13 -9.12 -16.70 10.93
C ILE A 13 -9.95 -16.75 12.21
N GLY A 14 -9.41 -17.38 13.27
CA GLY A 14 -10.06 -17.43 14.58
C GLY A 14 -11.47 -18.05 14.56
N GLY A 15 -11.71 -19.05 13.71
CA GLY A 15 -13.00 -19.73 13.62
C GLY A 15 -13.97 -19.13 12.60
N LYS A 16 -13.61 -18.06 11.88
CA LYS A 16 -14.48 -17.38 10.91
C LYS A 16 -13.86 -17.29 9.53
N ASN A 17 -14.72 -17.27 8.51
CA ASN A 17 -14.30 -16.97 7.15
C ASN A 17 -13.90 -15.50 7.06
N ALA A 18 -12.80 -15.26 6.36
CA ALA A 18 -12.28 -13.95 6.04
C ALA A 18 -11.90 -13.90 4.56
N ASP A 19 -12.26 -12.82 3.89
CA ASP A 19 -11.75 -12.51 2.57
C ASP A 19 -10.48 -11.68 2.76
N VAL A 20 -9.36 -12.17 2.21
CA VAL A 20 -8.03 -11.57 2.37
C VAL A 20 -7.58 -11.04 1.01
N ALA A 21 -7.02 -9.82 1.00
CA ALA A 21 -6.39 -9.21 -0.16
C ALA A 21 -4.96 -8.77 0.18
N ILE A 22 -4.01 -9.18 -0.64
CA ILE A 22 -2.61 -8.76 -0.58
C ILE A 22 -2.40 -7.65 -1.61
N HIS A 23 -1.90 -6.52 -1.14
CA HIS A 23 -1.46 -5.39 -1.95
C HIS A 23 0.06 -5.25 -1.81
N HIS A 24 0.67 -4.34 -2.57
CA HIS A 24 2.10 -4.09 -2.50
C HIS A 24 2.55 -3.54 -1.13
N ASP A 25 1.72 -2.69 -0.54
CA ASP A 25 2.02 -1.94 0.68
C ASP A 25 1.37 -2.55 1.93
N ARG A 26 0.33 -3.37 1.76
CA ARG A 26 -0.50 -3.87 2.88
C ARG A 26 -1.18 -5.21 2.57
N VAL A 27 -1.54 -5.91 3.63
CA VAL A 27 -2.43 -7.07 3.62
C VAL A 27 -3.69 -6.68 4.38
N GLU A 28 -4.86 -6.77 3.74
CA GLU A 28 -6.15 -6.44 4.34
C GLU A 28 -7.05 -7.68 4.40
N TRP A 29 -7.88 -7.78 5.43
CA TRP A 29 -8.88 -8.84 5.51
C TRP A 29 -10.16 -8.37 6.19
N ALA A 30 -11.29 -8.87 5.70
CA ALA A 30 -12.60 -8.63 6.30
C ALA A 30 -13.14 -9.91 6.91
N ARG A 31 -13.38 -9.92 8.23
CA ARG A 31 -14.02 -11.05 8.91
C ARG A 31 -15.53 -10.93 8.82
N ALA A 32 -16.21 -11.99 8.39
CA ALA A 32 -17.67 -11.99 8.34
C ALA A 32 -18.28 -11.76 9.73
N ARG A 33 -19.32 -10.91 9.82
CA ARG A 33 -20.06 -10.63 11.06
C ARG A 33 -20.85 -11.87 11.48
N GLY A 34 -20.22 -12.73 12.28
CA GLY A 34 -20.84 -13.93 12.79
C GLY A 34 -21.74 -13.64 14.00
N MET A 35 -23.00 -13.29 13.77
CA MET A 35 -24.05 -13.54 14.77
C MET A 35 -24.45 -15.02 14.66
N SER A 36 -24.09 -15.83 15.64
CA SER A 36 -24.51 -17.23 15.67
C SER A 36 -26.04 -17.31 15.73
N ALA A 37 -26.66 -17.88 14.68
CA ALA A 37 -28.11 -18.09 14.63
C ALA A 37 -28.63 -18.87 15.86
N LYS A 38 -27.86 -19.86 16.35
CA LYS A 38 -28.18 -20.59 17.59
C LYS A 38 -28.27 -19.69 18.83
N LYS A 39 -27.44 -18.65 18.93
CA LYS A 39 -27.44 -17.72 20.07
C LYS A 39 -28.63 -16.75 20.02
N LEU A 40 -29.06 -16.36 18.82
CA LEU A 40 -30.28 -15.56 18.64
C LEU A 40 -31.54 -16.37 18.99
N THR A 41 -31.64 -17.62 18.53
CA THR A 41 -32.78 -18.48 18.87
C THR A 41 -32.86 -18.79 20.36
N ALA A 42 -31.73 -19.06 21.02
CA ALA A 42 -31.70 -19.24 22.48
C ALA A 42 -32.10 -17.96 23.23
N GLY A 43 -31.64 -16.79 22.77
CA GLY A 43 -32.05 -15.49 23.27
C GLY A 43 -33.55 -15.22 23.13
N LEU A 44 -34.15 -15.60 22.00
CA LEU A 44 -35.57 -15.45 21.74
C LEU A 44 -36.42 -16.40 22.59
N LEU A 45 -36.00 -17.67 22.71
CA LEU A 45 -36.72 -18.70 23.47
C LEU A 45 -36.67 -18.51 24.99
N THR A 46 -35.76 -17.67 25.50
CA THR A 46 -35.63 -17.38 26.95
C THR A 46 -35.99 -15.94 27.31
N GLY A 47 -36.73 -15.24 26.45
CA GLY A 47 -37.19 -13.87 26.73
C GLY A 47 -36.04 -12.87 26.92
N GLY A 48 -34.94 -13.02 26.19
CA GLY A 48 -33.78 -12.13 26.24
C GLY A 48 -32.75 -12.46 27.33
N ALA A 49 -33.08 -13.31 28.31
CA ALA A 49 -32.18 -13.63 29.42
C ALA A 49 -30.89 -14.37 29.00
N SER A 50 -30.97 -15.24 27.97
CA SER A 50 -29.78 -16.00 27.52
C SER A 50 -28.76 -15.19 26.72
N LEU A 51 -29.11 -14.01 26.19
CA LEU A 51 -28.12 -13.18 25.48
C LEU A 51 -27.09 -12.57 26.44
N LEU A 52 -27.53 -12.20 27.65
CA LEU A 52 -26.66 -11.67 28.71
C LEU A 52 -25.91 -12.81 29.44
N ALA A 53 -26.58 -13.94 29.70
CA ALA A 53 -25.97 -15.07 30.40
C ALA A 53 -24.88 -15.80 29.57
N THR A 54 -24.94 -15.73 28.23
CA THR A 54 -23.95 -16.39 27.35
C THR A 54 -22.75 -15.51 26.96
N GLY A 55 -22.62 -14.32 27.56
CA GLY A 55 -21.44 -13.46 27.42
C GLY A 55 -21.11 -13.11 25.96
N VAL A 56 -22.13 -12.82 25.15
CA VAL A 56 -21.97 -12.52 23.72
C VAL A 56 -21.27 -11.18 23.55
N ARG A 57 -19.94 -11.17 23.64
CA ARG A 57 -19.13 -10.07 23.14
C ARG A 57 -19.37 -9.98 21.64
N SER A 58 -19.79 -8.79 21.18
CA SER A 58 -19.88 -8.47 19.77
C SER A 58 -18.57 -8.89 19.11
N SER A 59 -18.67 -9.85 18.18
CA SER A 59 -17.50 -10.36 17.50
C SER A 59 -17.00 -9.25 16.60
N ASP A 60 -15.80 -8.73 16.87
CA ASP A 60 -15.13 -7.69 16.07
C ASP A 60 -15.25 -8.00 14.57
N ALA A 61 -16.20 -7.33 13.94
CA ALA A 61 -16.46 -7.40 12.51
C ALA A 61 -15.86 -6.12 11.95
N GLY A 62 -14.56 -6.16 11.73
CA GLY A 62 -13.76 -5.08 11.19
C GLY A 62 -12.99 -5.56 9.97
N THR A 63 -12.84 -4.66 9.01
CA THR A 63 -11.75 -4.75 8.03
C THR A 63 -10.47 -4.41 8.78
N GLU A 64 -9.55 -5.37 8.85
CA GLU A 64 -8.28 -5.22 9.53
C GLU A 64 -7.15 -5.24 8.49
N MET A 65 -6.06 -4.56 8.79
CA MET A 65 -4.98 -4.34 7.83
C MET A 65 -3.62 -4.32 8.51
N ILE A 66 -2.64 -4.99 7.89
CA ILE A 66 -1.22 -4.98 8.28
C ILE A 66 -0.42 -4.39 7.12
N PRO A 67 0.36 -3.32 7.33
CA PRO A 67 1.28 -2.85 6.31
C PRO A 67 2.40 -3.88 6.11
N VAL A 68 2.77 -4.16 4.86
CA VAL A 68 3.82 -5.11 4.47
C VAL A 68 5.14 -4.77 5.17
N ARG A 69 5.44 -3.48 5.33
CA ARG A 69 6.64 -2.98 6.02
C ARG A 69 6.74 -3.37 7.49
N SER A 70 5.61 -3.66 8.15
CA SER A 70 5.59 -4.10 9.55
C SER A 70 5.63 -5.62 9.68
N ILE A 71 5.58 -6.38 8.57
CA ILE A 71 5.72 -7.84 8.59
C ILE A 71 7.20 -8.16 8.80
N SER A 72 7.49 -8.88 9.88
CA SER A 72 8.85 -9.32 10.21
C SER A 72 9.16 -10.71 9.66
N SER A 73 8.17 -11.61 9.60
CA SER A 73 8.36 -12.95 9.05
C SER A 73 7.05 -13.60 8.60
N VAL A 74 7.20 -14.55 7.67
CA VAL A 74 6.09 -15.35 7.12
C VAL A 74 6.48 -16.82 7.16
N VAL A 75 5.69 -17.63 7.87
CA VAL A 75 5.96 -19.05 8.09
C VAL A 75 4.74 -19.87 7.69
N THR A 76 4.95 -21.08 7.19
CA THR A 76 3.87 -22.04 6.89
C THR A 76 3.92 -23.19 7.87
N LYS A 77 2.79 -23.50 8.50
CA LYS A 77 2.63 -24.66 9.40
C LYS A 77 1.51 -25.55 8.88
N ARG A 78 1.78 -26.85 8.77
CA ARG A 78 0.77 -27.83 8.35
C ARG A 78 -0.37 -27.88 9.38
N ASP A 79 -1.60 -27.90 8.89
CA ASP A 79 -2.81 -27.81 9.72
C ASP A 79 -3.84 -28.83 9.23
N GLY A 80 -3.64 -30.08 9.62
CA GLY A 80 -4.40 -31.22 9.12
C GLY A 80 -3.97 -31.68 7.73
N LEU A 81 -4.83 -32.45 7.06
CA LEU A 81 -4.54 -33.03 5.75
C LEU A 81 -4.77 -32.04 4.59
N MET A 82 -5.78 -31.17 4.69
CA MET A 82 -6.23 -30.31 3.60
C MET A 82 -5.73 -28.86 3.72
N PHE A 83 -5.38 -28.42 4.92
CA PHE A 83 -5.11 -27.02 5.19
C PHE A 83 -3.69 -26.77 5.69
N THR A 84 -3.25 -25.53 5.51
CA THR A 84 -1.97 -25.02 5.99
C THR A 84 -2.19 -23.61 6.52
N LYS A 85 -1.57 -23.33 7.66
CA LYS A 85 -1.58 -21.99 8.26
C LYS A 85 -0.39 -21.22 7.71
N VAL A 86 -0.67 -20.13 7.01
CA VAL A 86 0.31 -19.09 6.71
C VAL A 86 0.29 -18.13 7.90
N VAL A 87 1.33 -18.21 8.74
CA VAL A 87 1.52 -17.40 9.93
C VAL A 87 2.31 -16.16 9.54
N VAL A 88 1.68 -15.00 9.66
CA VAL A 88 2.29 -13.70 9.39
C VAL A 88 2.55 -13.02 10.73
N VAL A 89 3.81 -12.78 11.03
CA VAL A 89 4.24 -12.08 12.25
C VAL A 89 4.52 -10.64 11.87
N ALA A 90 3.86 -9.70 12.55
CA ALA A 90 4.03 -8.27 12.34
C ALA A 90 4.34 -7.56 13.66
N SER A 91 4.76 -6.29 13.56
CA SER A 91 5.01 -5.42 14.71
C SER A 91 3.74 -5.24 15.54
N GLY A 92 3.57 -6.07 16.58
CA GLY A 92 2.48 -5.98 17.56
C GLY A 92 1.41 -7.08 17.46
N ASN A 93 1.41 -7.95 16.44
CA ASN A 93 0.47 -9.07 16.36
C ASN A 93 0.95 -10.20 15.42
N THR A 94 0.40 -11.40 15.61
CA THR A 94 0.59 -12.56 14.75
C THR A 94 -0.76 -13.04 14.21
N ILE A 95 -0.87 -13.14 12.88
CA ILE A 95 -2.11 -13.52 12.21
C ILE A 95 -1.89 -14.86 11.49
N GLU A 96 -2.78 -15.81 11.75
CA GLU A 96 -2.75 -17.12 11.11
C GLU A 96 -3.84 -17.19 10.04
N PHE A 97 -3.43 -17.24 8.78
CA PHE A 97 -4.33 -17.48 7.65
C PHE A 97 -4.39 -18.98 7.36
N ARG A 98 -5.49 -19.64 7.72
CA ARG A 98 -5.73 -21.03 7.32
C ARG A 98 -6.24 -21.06 5.88
N VAL A 99 -5.46 -21.69 5.01
CA VAL A 99 -5.73 -21.79 3.57
C VAL A 99 -5.58 -23.24 3.08
N PRO A 100 -6.12 -23.60 1.91
CA PRO A 100 -5.84 -24.90 1.29
C PRO A 100 -4.34 -25.12 1.08
N HIS A 101 -3.87 -26.36 1.23
CA HIS A 101 -2.44 -26.68 1.13
C HIS A 101 -1.81 -26.24 -0.20
N ASP A 102 -2.56 -26.36 -1.30
CA ASP A 102 -2.13 -25.97 -2.65
C ASP A 102 -1.87 -24.45 -2.78
N ALA A 103 -2.68 -23.63 -2.10
CA ALA A 103 -2.52 -22.18 -2.15
C ALA A 103 -1.32 -21.70 -1.32
N ALA A 104 -1.03 -22.34 -0.19
CA ALA A 104 -0.08 -21.85 0.81
C ALA A 104 1.33 -21.49 0.28
N PRO A 105 1.97 -22.26 -0.63
CA PRO A 105 3.26 -21.91 -1.20
C PRO A 105 3.24 -20.58 -1.96
N GLY A 106 2.20 -20.34 -2.76
CA GLY A 106 2.04 -19.10 -3.52
C GLY A 106 1.88 -17.88 -2.61
N ILE A 107 1.04 -18.01 -1.56
CA ILE A 107 0.82 -16.95 -0.57
C ILE A 107 2.13 -16.63 0.18
N LYS A 108 2.84 -17.66 0.63
CA LYS A 108 4.10 -17.50 1.34
C LYS A 108 5.15 -16.82 0.46
N SER A 109 5.31 -17.26 -0.78
CA SER A 109 6.30 -16.69 -1.71
C SER A 109 6.00 -15.22 -1.94
N LEU A 110 4.75 -14.89 -2.30
CA LEU A 110 4.36 -13.52 -2.58
C LEU A 110 4.59 -12.59 -1.38
N LEU A 111 4.15 -12.97 -0.18
CA LEU A 111 4.38 -12.16 1.01
C LEU A 111 5.88 -12.02 1.33
N THR A 112 6.66 -13.08 1.13
CA THR A 112 8.12 -13.04 1.33
C THR A 112 8.79 -12.11 0.34
N ASP A 113 8.40 -12.17 -0.93
CA ASP A 113 8.95 -11.33 -1.99
C ASP A 113 8.57 -9.86 -1.79
N LEU A 114 7.36 -9.59 -1.26
CA LEU A 114 6.93 -8.25 -0.87
C LEU A 114 7.73 -7.69 0.33
N VAL A 115 7.94 -8.50 1.37
CA VAL A 115 8.78 -8.12 2.53
C VAL A 115 10.21 -7.82 2.10
N LEU A 116 10.74 -8.58 1.14
CA LEU A 116 12.08 -8.38 0.57
C LEU A 116 12.13 -7.30 -0.53
N GLY A 117 10.99 -6.69 -0.90
CA GLY A 117 10.91 -5.66 -1.94
C GLY A 117 11.23 -6.14 -3.36
N LYS A 118 11.13 -7.45 -3.63
CA LYS A 118 11.42 -8.06 -4.94
C LYS A 118 10.30 -7.88 -5.95
N VAL A 119 9.07 -7.67 -5.48
CA VAL A 119 7.95 -7.37 -6.37
C VAL A 119 8.01 -5.88 -6.71
N PRO A 120 8.23 -5.50 -7.99
CA PRO A 120 8.23 -4.10 -8.36
C PRO A 120 6.87 -3.50 -7.99
N ALA A 121 6.87 -2.43 -7.20
CA ALA A 121 5.65 -1.67 -6.98
C ALA A 121 5.09 -1.29 -8.35
N PRO A 122 3.77 -1.41 -8.59
CA PRO A 122 3.15 -0.86 -9.78
C PRO A 122 3.59 0.59 -9.75
N ASP A 123 4.22 0.98 -10.85
CA ASP A 123 4.59 2.36 -11.13
C ASP A 123 3.49 3.21 -10.54
N GLN A 124 3.81 3.91 -9.45
CA GLN A 124 2.88 4.81 -8.81
C GLN A 124 2.63 5.80 -9.94
N ALA A 125 1.52 5.61 -10.66
CA ALA A 125 1.01 6.60 -11.57
C ALA A 125 1.01 7.86 -10.71
N ALA A 126 1.92 8.78 -11.06
CA ALA A 126 1.99 10.08 -10.46
C ALA A 126 0.55 10.54 -10.35
N PRO A 127 0.11 11.03 -9.17
CA PRO A 127 -1.28 11.42 -8.99
C PRO A 127 -1.71 12.23 -10.22
N PRO A 128 -2.89 11.97 -10.83
CA PRO A 128 -3.39 12.86 -11.86
C PRO A 128 -3.30 14.24 -11.23
N ALA A 129 -2.47 15.10 -11.84
CA ALA A 129 -2.21 16.42 -11.32
C ALA A 129 -3.57 17.03 -11.04
N ALA A 130 -3.88 17.21 -9.75
CA ALA A 130 -5.02 17.99 -9.35
C ALA A 130 -4.86 19.31 -10.11
N SER A 131 -5.88 19.70 -10.87
CA SER A 131 -5.97 21.08 -11.31
C SER A 131 -5.70 21.93 -10.07
N PRO A 132 -4.67 22.80 -10.09
CA PRO A 132 -4.37 23.61 -8.93
C PRO A 132 -5.58 24.49 -8.66
N ALA A 133 -6.22 24.33 -7.49
CA ALA A 133 -6.74 25.50 -6.83
C ALA A 133 -5.54 26.46 -6.71
N PRO A 134 -5.67 27.74 -7.11
CA PRO A 134 -4.54 28.64 -7.31
C PRO A 134 -3.84 28.94 -5.98
N ALA A 135 -2.93 28.06 -5.57
CA ALA A 135 -1.77 28.42 -4.77
C ALA A 135 -0.75 28.98 -5.77
N ALA A 136 -0.27 30.19 -5.49
CA ALA A 136 0.66 30.94 -6.32
C ALA A 136 1.70 30.02 -6.97
N ALA A 137 1.64 29.95 -8.30
CA ALA A 137 2.66 29.29 -9.10
C ALA A 137 4.04 29.84 -8.72
N PRO A 138 5.11 29.01 -8.67
CA PRO A 138 6.42 29.55 -8.99
C PRO A 138 6.25 30.13 -10.38
N ALA A 139 6.33 31.46 -10.47
CA ALA A 139 6.16 32.17 -11.73
C ALA A 139 7.01 31.45 -12.80
N PRO A 140 6.49 31.29 -14.04
CA PRO A 140 7.35 30.90 -15.13
C PRO A 140 8.55 31.84 -15.05
N GLN A 141 9.74 31.28 -14.85
CA GLN A 141 10.97 32.03 -14.86
C GLN A 141 11.09 32.49 -16.31
N THR A 142 10.48 33.64 -16.60
CA THR A 142 10.79 34.44 -17.77
C THR A 142 12.20 34.92 -17.50
N SER A 143 13.18 34.02 -17.69
CA SER A 143 14.58 34.32 -17.47
C SER A 143 14.87 35.55 -18.29
N THR A 144 15.03 36.67 -17.59
CA THR A 144 15.18 37.94 -18.27
C THR A 144 16.47 37.86 -19.09
N PRO A 145 16.61 38.60 -20.20
CA PRO A 145 17.85 38.58 -20.97
C PRO A 145 19.10 38.82 -20.11
N VAL A 146 18.96 39.58 -19.01
CA VAL A 146 20.01 39.81 -18.01
C VAL A 146 20.37 38.53 -17.21
N GLU A 147 19.39 37.70 -16.84
CA GLU A 147 19.63 36.43 -16.15
C GLU A 147 20.27 35.38 -17.09
N GLN A 148 19.91 35.38 -18.37
CA GLN A 148 20.51 34.50 -19.37
C GLN A 148 22.00 34.85 -19.61
N LEU A 149 22.34 36.15 -19.62
CA LEU A 149 23.73 36.60 -19.68
C LEU A 149 24.54 36.15 -18.46
N ARG A 150 23.93 36.12 -17.27
CA ARG A 150 24.58 35.65 -16.04
C ARG A 150 24.88 34.15 -16.07
N GLN A 151 23.92 33.34 -16.53
CA GLN A 151 24.12 31.89 -16.68
C GLN A 151 25.20 31.56 -17.72
N LEU A 152 25.26 32.29 -18.83
CA LEU A 152 26.32 32.11 -19.84
C LEU A 152 27.71 32.43 -19.28
N ALA A 153 27.83 33.45 -18.43
CA ALA A 153 29.11 33.80 -17.79
C ALA A 153 29.58 32.69 -16.84
N GLU A 154 28.65 32.12 -16.06
CA GLU A 154 28.93 31.01 -15.14
C GLU A 154 29.39 29.74 -15.88
N LEU A 155 28.76 29.44 -17.02
CA LEU A 155 29.16 28.30 -17.87
C LEU A 155 30.52 28.51 -18.55
N ARG A 156 30.86 29.74 -18.92
CA ARG A 156 32.21 30.09 -19.43
C ARG A 156 33.26 29.97 -18.33
N ASP A 157 32.99 30.50 -17.14
CA ASP A 157 33.91 30.43 -15.99
C ASP A 157 34.12 28.98 -15.52
N ALA A 158 33.11 28.11 -15.69
CA ALA A 158 33.22 26.67 -15.50
C ALA A 158 33.99 25.94 -16.62
N GLY A 159 34.42 26.65 -17.68
CA GLY A 159 35.12 26.09 -18.83
C GLY A 159 34.26 25.20 -19.72
N ILE A 160 32.93 25.25 -19.56
CA ILE A 160 31.95 24.45 -20.32
C ILE A 160 31.70 25.07 -21.70
N LEU A 161 31.80 26.41 -21.78
CA LEU A 161 31.70 27.17 -23.03
C LEU A 161 33.04 27.78 -23.39
N SER A 162 33.40 27.70 -24.67
CA SER A 162 34.53 28.45 -25.21
C SER A 162 34.20 29.95 -25.33
N GLU A 163 35.23 30.80 -25.35
CA GLU A 163 35.06 32.27 -25.45
C GLU A 163 34.27 32.67 -26.71
N GLU A 164 34.49 31.95 -27.82
CA GLU A 164 33.82 32.18 -29.10
C GLU A 164 32.31 31.87 -29.02
N GLU A 165 31.93 30.76 -28.37
CA GLU A 165 30.53 30.36 -28.19
C GLU A 165 29.80 31.29 -27.22
N PHE A 166 30.47 31.73 -26.15
CA PHE A 166 29.94 32.71 -25.21
C PHE A 166 29.65 34.05 -25.90
N ALA A 167 30.60 34.55 -26.72
CA ALA A 167 30.44 35.82 -27.42
C ALA A 167 29.26 35.79 -28.41
N ALA A 168 29.09 34.70 -29.16
CA ALA A 168 27.98 34.53 -30.08
C ALA A 168 26.62 34.54 -29.36
N LYS A 169 26.49 33.79 -28.25
CA LYS A 169 25.24 33.71 -27.48
C LYS A 169 24.90 34.99 -26.71
N LYS A 170 25.92 35.70 -26.21
CA LYS A 170 25.74 37.02 -25.60
C LYS A 170 25.21 38.05 -26.60
N ALA A 171 25.74 38.08 -27.82
CA ALA A 171 25.29 38.98 -28.87
C ALA A 171 23.84 38.68 -29.30
N GLU A 172 23.47 37.40 -29.42
CA GLU A 172 22.10 36.97 -29.73
C GLU A 172 21.09 37.45 -28.68
N ILE A 173 21.44 37.33 -27.40
CA ILE A 173 20.58 37.78 -26.30
C ILE A 173 20.47 39.31 -26.25
N LEU A 174 21.58 40.02 -26.45
CA LEU A 174 21.58 41.49 -26.51
C LEU A 174 20.80 42.04 -27.71
N ALA A 175 20.81 41.36 -28.86
CA ALA A 175 20.01 41.74 -30.03
C ALA A 175 18.50 41.50 -29.83
N ARG A 176 18.14 40.66 -28.85
CA ARG A 176 16.77 40.36 -28.47
C ARG A 176 16.25 41.26 -27.33
N MET A 177 17.11 42.10 -26.76
CA MET A 177 16.74 43.16 -25.80
C MET A 177 16.28 44.40 -26.55
#